data_AF-A0A258ANZ2-F1
#
_entry.id   AF-A0A258ANZ2-F1
#
_cell.length_a   1.000
_cell.length_b   1.000
_cell.length_c   1.000
_cell.angle_alpha   90.00
_cell.angle_beta   90.00
_cell.angle_gamma   90.00
#
_symmetry.space_group_name_H-M   'P 1'
#
loop_
_entity.id
_entity.type
_entity.pdbx_description
1 polymer ?
#
loop_
_entity_poly.entity_id
_entity_poly.type
_entity_poly.pdbx_seq_one_letter_code
_entity_poly.pdbx_strand_id
1 'polypeptide(L)'
;MPALTSYTHALTSSQAAKLRTLLEERGFEFQTKPYCLYAAAKSKVNICVYEKGPKIVVQGKETEEFITNLLEPEVLGEAKLGYEEVHHPEMFQPHIGVDESGKGDFFGPLVIAGVYVDGDVTRSLRDVGAVDSKRISSDARIYQIATDIRSIPGLAWEVIAIHPERYNELYAKFGNLNRLLAWGHARIIENLLERVPGCQRAISDQFANPAVLQRAMQTRGREIELVQRTKAESDPAVAAASILAREAFVGWLKSQGQKFGMEFPKGVSEGVKQTAINLVEQHGSDVLPSLCKMHFRTSSEVLSRIVSDHPK
;
A
#
# COMPACT_ATOMS: atom_id res chain seq x y z
N MET A 1 -8.15 -16.24 -9.23
CA MET A 1 -8.33 -15.20 -8.20
C MET A 1 -8.37 -15.83 -6.82
N PRO A 2 -7.74 -15.26 -5.78
CA PRO A 2 -8.14 -15.59 -4.42
C PRO A 2 -9.62 -15.19 -4.27
N ALA A 3 -10.47 -16.11 -3.82
CA ALA A 3 -11.88 -15.81 -3.62
C ALA A 3 -12.03 -14.59 -2.69
N LEU A 4 -12.94 -13.67 -3.01
CA LEU A 4 -13.31 -12.60 -2.08
C LEU A 4 -13.84 -13.28 -0.81
N THR A 5 -13.12 -13.15 0.30
CA THR A 5 -13.46 -13.81 1.58
C THR A 5 -13.97 -12.85 2.64
N SER A 6 -13.91 -11.55 2.38
CA SER A 6 -14.36 -10.51 3.31
C SER A 6 -14.77 -9.26 2.55
N TYR A 7 -15.96 -8.74 2.87
CA TYR A 7 -16.52 -7.54 2.28
C TYR A 7 -17.18 -6.69 3.35
N THR A 8 -17.08 -5.37 3.22
CA THR A 8 -17.73 -4.45 4.15
C THR A 8 -18.38 -3.30 3.43
N HIS A 9 -19.60 -2.94 3.83
CA HIS A 9 -20.33 -1.81 3.26
C HIS A 9 -21.14 -1.09 4.33
N ALA A 10 -21.27 0.23 4.21
CA ALA A 10 -22.19 0.99 5.05
C ALA A 10 -23.63 0.77 4.56
N LEU A 11 -24.57 0.62 5.47
CA LEU A 11 -25.99 0.46 5.21
C LEU A 11 -26.76 1.62 5.84
N THR A 12 -27.85 2.03 5.21
CA THR A 12 -28.87 2.81 5.91
C THR A 12 -29.64 1.91 6.88
N SER A 13 -30.34 2.51 7.85
CA SER A 13 -31.21 1.74 8.75
C SER A 13 -32.30 0.97 8.01
N SER A 14 -32.83 1.52 6.91
CA SER A 14 -33.81 0.83 6.06
C SER A 14 -33.20 -0.36 5.30
N GLN A 15 -31.98 -0.20 4.77
CA GLN A 15 -31.25 -1.31 4.14
C GLN A 15 -30.92 -2.41 5.15
N ALA A 16 -30.49 -2.05 6.36
CA ALA A 16 -30.23 -3.01 7.43
C ALA A 16 -31.50 -3.77 7.86
N ALA A 17 -32.66 -3.10 7.94
CA ALA A 17 -33.93 -3.76 8.20
C ALA A 17 -34.35 -4.69 7.06
N LYS A 18 -34.27 -4.23 5.81
CA LYS A 18 -34.58 -5.03 4.61
C LYS A 18 -33.71 -6.28 4.52
N LEU A 19 -32.40 -6.13 4.74
CA LEU A 19 -31.46 -7.24 4.74
C LEU A 19 -31.84 -8.28 5.80
N ARG A 20 -32.24 -7.87 7.01
CA ARG A 20 -32.64 -8.81 8.06
C ARG A 20 -33.80 -9.71 7.60
N THR A 21 -34.84 -9.10 7.04
CA THR A 21 -36.00 -9.84 6.51
C THR A 21 -35.59 -10.83 5.42
N LEU A 22 -34.74 -10.41 4.47
CA LEU A 22 -34.24 -11.30 3.43
C LEU A 22 -33.43 -12.47 3.99
N LEU A 23 -32.61 -12.24 5.03
CA LEU A 23 -31.85 -13.32 5.67
C LEU A 23 -32.76 -14.33 6.38
N GLU A 24 -33.83 -13.86 7.02
CA GLU A 24 -34.86 -14.71 7.63
C GLU A 24 -35.58 -15.55 6.54
N GLU A 25 -36.04 -14.92 5.45
CA GLU A 25 -36.70 -15.58 4.32
C GLU A 25 -35.79 -16.61 3.62
N ARG A 26 -34.49 -16.30 3.52
CA ARG A 26 -33.50 -17.19 2.91
C ARG A 26 -32.96 -18.24 3.89
N GLY A 27 -33.48 -18.34 5.10
CA GLY A 27 -33.15 -19.38 6.07
C GLY A 27 -31.71 -19.29 6.60
N PHE A 28 -31.22 -18.07 6.85
CA PHE A 28 -29.97 -17.89 7.59
C PHE A 28 -30.20 -18.14 9.08
N GLU A 29 -29.21 -18.74 9.74
CA GLU A 29 -29.22 -18.97 11.18
C GLU A 29 -28.71 -17.74 11.91
N PHE A 30 -29.54 -17.16 12.77
CA PHE A 30 -29.18 -15.97 13.54
C PHE A 30 -28.41 -16.31 14.80
N GLN A 31 -27.43 -15.47 15.11
CA GLN A 31 -26.55 -15.59 16.26
C GLN A 31 -26.39 -14.23 16.95
N THR A 32 -26.25 -14.26 18.27
CA THR A 32 -25.97 -13.04 19.05
C THR A 32 -24.48 -12.76 19.04
N LYS A 33 -24.10 -11.54 18.62
CA LYS A 33 -22.72 -11.05 18.68
C LYS A 33 -22.69 -9.66 19.32
N PRO A 34 -21.68 -9.34 20.15
CA PRO A 34 -21.55 -8.01 20.72
C PRO A 34 -21.52 -6.91 19.65
N TYR A 35 -22.14 -5.76 19.95
CA TYR A 35 -22.14 -4.55 19.10
C TYR A 35 -22.81 -4.72 17.72
N CYS A 36 -23.52 -5.84 17.50
CA CYS A 36 -24.24 -6.13 16.26
C CYS A 36 -25.75 -5.90 16.43
N LEU A 37 -26.39 -5.28 15.44
CA LEU A 37 -27.85 -5.29 15.29
C LEU A 37 -28.37 -6.72 15.12
N TYR A 38 -27.64 -7.50 14.32
CA TYR A 38 -27.81 -8.94 14.18
C TYR A 38 -26.56 -9.53 13.52
N ALA A 39 -26.35 -10.82 13.76
CA ALA A 39 -25.41 -11.61 12.98
C ALA A 39 -26.12 -12.88 12.52
N ALA A 40 -25.77 -13.34 11.32
CA ALA A 40 -26.39 -14.51 10.72
C ALA A 40 -25.35 -15.32 9.94
N ALA A 41 -25.60 -16.61 9.75
CA ALA A 41 -24.73 -17.49 8.99
C ALA A 41 -25.55 -18.46 8.13
N LYS A 42 -25.02 -18.80 6.97
CA LYS A 42 -25.56 -19.87 6.11
C LYS A 42 -24.41 -20.44 5.29
N SER A 43 -24.36 -21.77 5.17
CA SER A 43 -23.34 -22.47 4.37
C SER A 43 -21.92 -21.99 4.70
N LYS A 44 -21.20 -21.36 3.76
CA LYS A 44 -19.83 -20.87 3.97
C LYS A 44 -19.77 -19.35 4.00
N VAL A 45 -20.84 -18.67 4.39
CA VAL A 45 -20.89 -17.21 4.58
C VAL A 45 -21.45 -16.81 5.95
N ASN A 46 -20.80 -15.82 6.55
CA ASN A 46 -21.17 -15.19 7.81
C ASN A 46 -21.43 -13.71 7.58
N ILE A 47 -22.45 -13.17 8.24
CA ILE A 47 -22.89 -11.79 8.12
C ILE A 47 -22.98 -11.20 9.51
N CYS A 48 -22.36 -10.03 9.70
CA CYS A 48 -22.49 -9.22 10.90
C CYS A 48 -22.91 -7.81 10.50
N VAL A 49 -23.99 -7.29 11.08
CA VAL A 49 -24.40 -5.89 10.89
C VAL A 49 -24.23 -5.14 12.20
N TYR A 50 -23.33 -4.16 12.23
CA TYR A 50 -22.96 -3.42 13.44
C TYR A 50 -23.89 -2.24 13.76
N GLU A 51 -24.01 -1.87 15.04
CA GLU A 51 -24.98 -0.88 15.53
C GLU A 51 -24.59 0.60 15.28
N LYS A 52 -23.30 0.94 15.33
CA LYS A 52 -22.83 2.33 15.19
C LYS A 52 -22.59 2.69 13.72
N GLY A 53 -23.61 3.25 13.09
CA GLY A 53 -23.65 3.46 11.64
C GLY A 53 -23.78 2.09 10.97
N PRO A 54 -25.00 1.63 10.64
CA PRO A 54 -25.21 0.25 10.22
C PRO A 54 -24.18 -0.15 9.16
N LYS A 55 -23.37 -1.14 9.48
CA LYS A 55 -22.28 -1.58 8.60
C LYS A 55 -22.30 -3.08 8.53
N ILE A 56 -22.45 -3.61 7.33
CA ILE A 56 -22.36 -5.04 7.07
C ILE A 56 -20.89 -5.45 6.95
N VAL A 57 -20.57 -6.59 7.54
CA VAL A 57 -19.36 -7.37 7.30
C VAL A 57 -19.80 -8.75 6.85
N VAL A 58 -19.47 -9.10 5.61
CA VAL A 58 -19.70 -10.42 5.01
C VAL A 58 -18.37 -11.15 4.98
N GLN A 59 -18.31 -12.37 5.48
CA GLN A 59 -17.08 -13.17 5.53
C GLN A 59 -17.32 -14.62 5.15
N GLY A 60 -16.39 -15.23 4.44
CA GLY A 60 -16.42 -16.64 4.07
C GLY A 60 -16.27 -16.88 2.58
N LYS A 61 -16.28 -18.16 2.16
CA LYS A 61 -15.94 -18.55 0.79
C LYS A 61 -17.01 -18.16 -0.25
N GLU A 62 -18.24 -17.93 0.20
CA GLU A 62 -19.40 -17.56 -0.63
C GLU A 62 -19.72 -16.05 -0.54
N THR A 63 -18.75 -15.24 -0.12
CA THR A 63 -18.94 -13.78 0.05
C THR A 63 -19.31 -13.11 -1.27
N GLU A 64 -18.61 -13.42 -2.36
CA GLU A 64 -18.88 -12.83 -3.68
C GLU A 64 -20.28 -13.18 -4.19
N GLU A 65 -20.68 -14.45 -4.08
CA GLU A 65 -22.01 -14.91 -4.46
C GLU A 65 -23.10 -14.23 -3.63
N PHE A 66 -22.89 -14.10 -2.32
CA PHE A 66 -23.83 -13.39 -1.45
C PHE A 66 -23.98 -11.92 -1.85
N ILE A 67 -22.89 -11.25 -2.22
CA ILE A 67 -22.93 -9.84 -2.60
C ILE A 67 -23.69 -9.69 -3.92
N THR A 68 -23.27 -10.42 -4.95
CA THR A 68 -23.79 -10.29 -6.31
C THR A 68 -25.24 -10.76 -6.46
N ASN A 69 -25.66 -11.78 -5.70
CA ASN A 69 -27.00 -12.37 -5.84
C ASN A 69 -28.02 -11.91 -4.80
N LEU A 70 -27.61 -11.23 -3.72
CA LEU A 70 -28.53 -10.78 -2.67
C LEU A 70 -28.26 -9.35 -2.23
N LEU A 71 -27.04 -9.04 -1.78
CA LEU A 71 -26.77 -7.72 -1.18
C LEU A 71 -26.95 -6.58 -2.19
N GLU A 72 -26.31 -6.66 -3.34
CA GLU A 72 -26.38 -5.63 -4.38
C GLU A 72 -27.77 -5.51 -5.00
N PRO A 73 -28.36 -6.57 -5.57
CA PRO A 73 -29.64 -6.45 -6.28
C PRO A 73 -30.82 -6.19 -5.32
N GLU A 74 -30.84 -6.84 -4.16
CA GLU A 74 -32.02 -6.82 -3.30
C GLU A 74 -31.91 -5.84 -2.13
N VAL A 75 -30.70 -5.43 -1.70
CA VAL A 75 -30.54 -4.48 -0.58
C VAL A 75 -30.04 -3.12 -1.03
N LEU A 76 -28.93 -3.07 -1.78
CA LEU A 76 -28.31 -1.82 -2.20
C LEU A 76 -29.02 -1.18 -3.39
N GLY A 77 -29.56 -2.01 -4.30
CA GLY A 77 -30.18 -1.57 -5.55
C GLY A 77 -29.17 -1.10 -6.60
N GLU A 78 -27.91 -1.46 -6.46
CA GLU A 78 -26.80 -1.06 -7.34
C GLU A 78 -25.81 -2.22 -7.47
N ALA A 79 -25.38 -2.53 -8.68
CA ALA A 79 -24.33 -3.51 -8.94
C ALA A 79 -22.98 -2.79 -8.89
N LYS A 80 -22.13 -3.12 -7.91
CA LYS A 80 -20.85 -2.43 -7.65
C LYS A 80 -19.66 -3.36 -7.84
N LEU A 81 -19.73 -4.56 -7.26
CA LEU A 81 -18.70 -5.57 -7.32
C LEU A 81 -18.58 -6.10 -8.76
N GLY A 82 -17.41 -5.94 -9.37
CA GLY A 82 -17.17 -6.34 -10.76
C GLY A 82 -17.58 -5.28 -11.80
N TYR A 83 -18.19 -4.16 -11.38
CA TYR A 83 -18.60 -3.05 -12.25
C TYR A 83 -17.74 -1.80 -12.06
N GLU A 84 -16.54 -1.94 -11.53
CA GLU A 84 -15.65 -0.81 -11.23
C GLU A 84 -15.25 -0.04 -12.49
N GLU A 85 -15.18 -0.68 -13.66
CA GLU A 85 -14.95 0.02 -14.93
C GLU A 85 -16.13 0.92 -15.34
N VAL A 86 -17.35 0.55 -14.94
CA VAL A 86 -18.55 1.36 -15.21
C VAL A 86 -18.63 2.54 -14.25
N HIS A 87 -18.34 2.32 -12.96
CA HIS A 87 -18.44 3.35 -11.93
C HIS A 87 -17.21 4.26 -11.83
N HIS A 88 -16.05 3.75 -12.22
CA HIS A 88 -14.74 4.41 -12.16
C HIS A 88 -13.98 4.25 -13.48
N PRO A 89 -14.55 4.70 -14.62
CA PRO A 89 -13.91 4.55 -15.93
C PRO A 89 -12.54 5.23 -15.98
N GLU A 90 -12.30 6.24 -15.15
CA GLU A 90 -11.01 6.91 -15.02
C GLU A 90 -9.88 5.94 -14.64
N MET A 91 -10.14 4.89 -13.84
CA MET A 91 -9.11 3.91 -13.44
C MET A 91 -8.64 3.03 -14.61
N PHE A 92 -9.40 2.99 -15.70
CA PHE A 92 -9.13 2.17 -16.88
C PHE A 92 -8.60 3.01 -18.06
N GLN A 93 -8.47 4.32 -17.87
CA GLN A 93 -7.80 5.20 -18.82
C GLN A 93 -6.27 5.16 -18.63
N PRO A 94 -5.47 5.43 -19.68
CA PRO A 94 -4.02 5.53 -19.56
C PRO A 94 -3.56 6.51 -18.49
N HIS A 95 -2.81 6.03 -17.49
CA HIS A 95 -2.23 6.90 -16.46
C HIS A 95 -1.04 6.24 -15.74
N ILE A 96 -0.26 7.07 -15.05
CA ILE A 96 0.80 6.63 -14.14
C ILE A 96 0.30 6.68 -12.69
N GLY A 97 0.58 5.66 -11.89
CA GLY A 97 0.49 5.71 -10.44
C GLY A 97 1.89 5.66 -9.81
N VAL A 98 2.11 6.46 -8.75
CA VAL A 98 3.37 6.45 -7.98
C VAL A 98 3.11 6.30 -6.49
N ASP A 99 3.99 5.56 -5.82
CA ASP A 99 3.96 5.35 -4.36
C ASP A 99 5.37 5.04 -3.82
N GLU A 100 5.53 5.06 -2.50
CA GLU A 100 6.79 4.84 -1.82
C GLU A 100 6.73 3.79 -0.69
N SER A 101 7.91 3.26 -0.34
CA SER A 101 8.10 2.41 0.83
C SER A 101 9.40 2.75 1.57
N GLY A 102 9.44 2.46 2.87
CA GLY A 102 10.63 2.69 3.70
C GLY A 102 10.79 4.10 4.26
N LYS A 103 9.85 5.04 4.02
CA LYS A 103 9.96 6.44 4.50
C LYS A 103 10.03 6.58 6.02
N GLY A 104 9.33 5.69 6.74
CA GLY A 104 9.19 5.70 8.19
C GLY A 104 10.07 4.67 8.89
N ASP A 105 10.93 3.97 8.15
CA ASP A 105 11.73 2.85 8.64
C ASP A 105 13.15 3.31 8.92
N PHE A 106 13.65 3.01 10.13
CA PHE A 106 15.02 3.38 10.52
C PHE A 106 16.06 2.65 9.67
N PHE A 107 15.91 1.32 9.55
CA PHE A 107 16.73 0.50 8.67
C PHE A 107 16.23 0.57 7.23
N GLY A 108 17.17 0.49 6.29
CA GLY A 108 16.89 0.27 4.89
C GLY A 108 16.61 1.50 4.04
N PRO A 109 16.38 1.27 2.74
CA PRO A 109 16.30 2.32 1.75
C PRO A 109 15.02 3.14 1.88
N LEU A 110 15.00 4.28 1.18
CA LEU A 110 13.76 4.87 0.69
C LEU A 110 13.53 4.37 -0.74
N VAL A 111 12.41 3.70 -0.99
CA VAL A 111 12.08 3.14 -2.30
C VAL A 111 10.88 3.89 -2.86
N ILE A 112 11.00 4.37 -4.09
CA ILE A 112 9.89 4.97 -4.84
C ILE A 112 9.67 4.11 -6.07
N ALA A 113 8.41 3.81 -6.37
CA ALA A 113 8.04 3.08 -7.56
C ALA A 113 6.96 3.83 -8.34
N GLY A 114 6.87 3.52 -9.64
CA GLY A 114 5.77 3.96 -10.47
C GLY A 114 5.39 2.91 -11.47
N VAL A 115 4.12 2.93 -11.84
CA VAL A 115 3.51 2.00 -12.77
C VAL A 115 2.62 2.79 -13.72
N TYR A 116 2.80 2.59 -15.01
CA TYR A 116 1.89 3.02 -16.05
C TYR A 116 0.93 1.89 -16.39
N VAL A 117 -0.35 2.23 -16.54
CA VAL A 117 -1.42 1.30 -16.91
C VAL A 117 -2.28 1.89 -18.01
N ASP A 118 -2.90 1.02 -18.80
CA ASP A 118 -4.08 1.28 -19.62
C ASP A 118 -5.23 0.36 -19.17
N GLY A 119 -6.34 0.31 -19.93
CA GLY A 119 -7.50 -0.50 -19.55
C GLY A 119 -7.20 -2.00 -19.42
N ASP A 120 -6.41 -2.58 -20.32
CA ASP A 120 -6.09 -4.01 -20.30
C ASP A 120 -5.11 -4.36 -19.19
N VAL A 121 -4.12 -3.50 -18.97
CA VAL A 121 -3.19 -3.61 -17.84
C VAL A 121 -3.92 -3.44 -16.52
N THR A 122 -4.85 -2.48 -16.40
CA THR A 122 -5.67 -2.29 -15.19
C THR A 122 -6.48 -3.55 -14.89
N ARG A 123 -7.16 -4.16 -15.89
CA ARG A 123 -7.87 -5.43 -15.70
C ARG A 123 -6.94 -6.54 -15.19
N SER A 124 -5.77 -6.69 -15.83
CA SER A 124 -4.77 -7.70 -15.44
C SER A 124 -4.23 -7.49 -14.02
N LEU A 125 -4.00 -6.22 -13.62
CA LEU A 125 -3.57 -5.89 -12.25
C LEU A 125 -4.60 -6.31 -11.20
N ARG A 126 -5.88 -6.13 -11.51
CA ARG A 126 -6.97 -6.58 -10.63
C ARG A 126 -6.98 -8.10 -10.52
N ASP A 127 -6.79 -8.82 -11.62
CA ASP A 127 -6.79 -10.30 -11.65
C ASP A 127 -5.68 -10.92 -10.80
N VAL A 128 -4.48 -10.32 -10.82
CA VAL A 128 -3.34 -10.77 -9.98
C VAL A 128 -3.48 -10.37 -8.50
N GLY A 129 -4.47 -9.53 -8.18
CA GLY A 129 -4.77 -9.07 -6.83
C GLY A 129 -3.90 -7.88 -6.40
N ALA A 130 -3.45 -7.04 -7.35
CA ALA A 130 -2.74 -5.79 -7.08
C ALA A 130 -3.70 -4.65 -6.67
N VAL A 131 -4.71 -4.97 -5.87
CA VAL A 131 -5.71 -4.03 -5.34
C VAL A 131 -5.69 -4.15 -3.81
N ASP A 132 -5.33 -3.07 -3.12
CA ASP A 132 -5.14 -3.00 -1.65
C ASP A 132 -3.83 -3.60 -1.11
N SER A 133 -2.70 -2.95 -1.43
CA SER A 133 -1.36 -3.32 -0.95
C SER A 133 -1.22 -3.35 0.59
N LYS A 134 -2.06 -2.58 1.30
CA LYS A 134 -2.05 -2.45 2.77
C LYS A 134 -2.63 -3.68 3.47
N ARG A 135 -3.52 -4.43 2.80
CA ARG A 135 -4.04 -5.70 3.32
C ARG A 135 -3.08 -6.88 3.17
N ILE A 136 -2.01 -6.73 2.40
CA ILE A 136 -1.03 -7.80 2.21
C ILE A 136 -0.10 -7.84 3.42
N SER A 137 -0.33 -8.82 4.31
CA SER A 137 0.45 -9.00 5.54
C SER A 137 1.69 -9.88 5.38
N SER A 138 1.72 -10.75 4.36
CA SER A 138 2.81 -11.71 4.12
C SER A 138 3.83 -11.17 3.12
N ASP A 139 5.10 -11.13 3.52
CA ASP A 139 6.20 -10.78 2.62
C ASP A 139 6.27 -11.75 1.43
N ALA A 140 6.04 -13.05 1.63
CA ALA A 140 5.98 -14.04 0.53
C ALA A 140 4.87 -13.73 -0.48
N ARG A 141 3.70 -13.28 -0.02
CA ARG A 141 2.60 -12.88 -0.91
C ARG A 141 2.95 -11.62 -1.71
N ILE A 142 3.69 -10.68 -1.12
CA ILE A 142 4.18 -9.48 -1.81
C ILE A 142 5.12 -9.86 -2.95
N TYR A 143 6.10 -10.74 -2.71
CA TYR A 143 7.00 -11.21 -3.78
C TYR A 143 6.25 -11.88 -4.92
N GLN A 144 5.26 -12.73 -4.60
CA GLN A 144 4.45 -13.39 -5.61
C GLN A 144 3.69 -12.36 -6.45
N ILE A 145 2.95 -11.44 -5.82
CA ILE A 145 2.16 -10.45 -6.56
C ILE A 145 3.08 -9.52 -7.36
N ALA A 146 4.23 -9.10 -6.81
CA ALA A 146 5.19 -8.27 -7.54
C ALA A 146 5.76 -8.98 -8.78
N THR A 147 5.95 -10.30 -8.71
CA THR A 147 6.36 -11.12 -9.86
C THR A 147 5.24 -11.19 -10.90
N ASP A 148 4.02 -11.40 -10.45
CA ASP A 148 2.84 -11.45 -11.32
C ASP A 148 2.60 -10.10 -12.01
N ILE A 149 2.71 -8.98 -11.28
CA ILE A 149 2.63 -7.61 -11.82
C ILE A 149 3.64 -7.43 -12.95
N ARG A 150 4.93 -7.72 -12.70
CA ARG A 150 5.99 -7.52 -13.70
C ARG A 150 5.83 -8.39 -14.95
N SER A 151 5.01 -9.43 -14.88
CA SER A 151 4.74 -10.35 -16.00
C SER A 151 3.56 -9.90 -16.87
N ILE A 152 2.84 -8.85 -16.49
CA ILE A 152 1.69 -8.33 -17.25
C ILE A 152 2.16 -7.70 -18.56
N PRO A 153 1.67 -8.16 -19.73
CA PRO A 153 1.97 -7.54 -21.02
C PRO A 153 1.50 -6.09 -21.08
N GLY A 154 2.31 -5.20 -21.65
CA GLY A 154 1.98 -3.78 -21.80
C GLY A 154 2.22 -2.91 -20.56
N LEU A 155 2.53 -3.51 -19.41
CA LEU A 155 2.89 -2.77 -18.19
C LEU A 155 4.25 -2.08 -18.36
N ALA A 156 4.31 -0.78 -18.08
CA ALA A 156 5.58 -0.07 -17.88
C ALA A 156 5.72 0.31 -16.41
N TRP A 157 6.87 0.02 -15.81
CA TRP A 157 7.12 0.29 -14.40
C TRP A 157 8.56 0.75 -14.16
N GLU A 158 8.80 1.43 -13.05
CA GLU A 158 10.10 1.94 -12.61
C GLU A 158 10.21 1.79 -11.09
N VAL A 159 11.41 1.48 -10.58
CA VAL A 159 11.70 1.45 -9.14
C VAL A 159 13.04 2.13 -8.90
N ILE A 160 13.05 3.16 -8.05
CA ILE A 160 14.25 3.83 -7.57
C ILE A 160 14.41 3.51 -6.08
N ALA A 161 15.47 2.76 -5.74
CA ALA A 161 15.85 2.48 -4.36
C ALA A 161 17.02 3.38 -3.94
N ILE A 162 16.77 4.30 -3.01
CA ILE A 162 17.78 5.19 -2.42
C ILE A 162 18.30 4.51 -1.15
N HIS A 163 19.42 3.79 -1.28
CA HIS A 163 20.05 3.07 -0.16
C HIS A 163 20.56 4.03 0.93
N PRO A 164 20.70 3.56 2.19
CA PRO A 164 21.00 4.41 3.35
C PRO A 164 22.17 5.38 3.18
N GLU A 165 23.30 4.95 2.62
CA GLU A 165 24.45 5.83 2.39
C GLU A 165 24.06 7.04 1.54
N ARG A 166 23.51 6.76 0.35
CA ARG A 166 23.06 7.80 -0.57
C ARG A 166 21.88 8.59 -0.02
N TYR A 167 21.00 7.94 0.72
CA TYR A 167 19.87 8.59 1.38
C TYR A 167 20.37 9.66 2.36
N ASN A 168 21.36 9.33 3.20
CA ASN A 168 21.90 10.24 4.19
C ASN A 168 22.56 11.46 3.54
N GLU A 169 23.31 11.26 2.45
CA GLU A 169 23.87 12.36 1.64
C GLU A 169 22.78 13.26 1.03
N LEU A 170 21.75 12.66 0.43
CA LEU A 170 20.67 13.40 -0.21
C LEU A 170 19.84 14.13 0.83
N TYR A 171 19.51 13.50 1.96
CA TYR A 171 18.76 14.12 3.03
C TYR A 171 19.46 15.38 3.55
N ALA A 172 20.79 15.33 3.73
CA ALA A 172 21.58 16.50 4.14
C ALA A 172 21.48 17.65 3.12
N LYS A 173 21.41 17.36 1.82
CA LYS A 173 21.27 18.37 0.75
C LYS A 173 19.85 18.93 0.62
N PHE A 174 18.84 18.07 0.74
CA PHE A 174 17.44 18.49 0.63
C PHE A 174 16.92 19.16 1.90
N GLY A 175 17.45 18.78 3.06
CA GLY A 175 17.06 19.25 4.39
C GLY A 175 15.65 18.83 4.83
N ASN A 176 14.92 18.10 3.98
CA ASN A 176 13.52 17.77 4.21
C ASN A 176 13.13 16.50 3.43
N LEU A 177 12.57 15.51 4.12
CA LEU A 177 12.14 14.24 3.53
C LEU A 177 11.09 14.42 2.42
N ASN A 178 10.11 15.30 2.61
CA ASN A 178 9.06 15.51 1.61
C ASN A 178 9.62 16.11 0.30
N ARG A 179 10.70 16.90 0.37
CA ARG A 179 11.39 17.40 -0.84
C ARG A 179 12.13 16.27 -1.57
N LEU A 180 12.76 15.35 -0.83
CA LEU A 180 13.41 14.17 -1.40
C LEU A 180 12.38 13.22 -2.03
N LEU A 181 11.26 12.96 -1.35
CA LEU A 181 10.14 12.19 -1.88
C LEU A 181 9.59 12.82 -3.16
N ALA A 182 9.30 14.13 -3.14
CA ALA A 182 8.80 14.83 -4.30
C ALA A 182 9.74 14.75 -5.51
N TRP A 183 11.06 14.86 -5.28
CA TRP A 183 12.05 14.65 -6.34
C TRP A 183 12.02 13.20 -6.87
N GLY A 184 11.93 12.21 -5.98
CA GLY A 184 11.85 10.79 -6.36
C GLY A 184 10.61 10.47 -7.19
N HIS A 185 9.43 10.90 -6.74
CA HIS A 185 8.16 10.72 -7.47
C HIS A 185 8.21 11.41 -8.83
N ALA A 186 8.67 12.67 -8.89
CA ALA A 186 8.82 13.39 -10.14
C ALA A 186 9.81 12.71 -11.11
N ARG A 187 10.89 12.11 -10.58
CA ARG A 187 11.87 11.38 -11.40
C ARG A 187 11.29 10.08 -11.97
N ILE A 188 10.54 9.34 -11.18
CA ILE A 188 9.80 8.15 -11.64
C ILE A 188 8.83 8.52 -12.77
N ILE A 189 8.04 9.59 -12.57
CA ILE A 189 7.08 10.06 -13.58
C ILE A 189 7.83 10.44 -14.87
N GLU A 190 8.92 11.21 -14.78
CA GLU A 190 9.70 11.62 -15.94
C GLU A 190 10.26 10.42 -16.74
N ASN A 191 10.84 9.43 -16.04
CA ASN A 191 11.37 8.22 -16.67
C ASN A 191 10.28 7.37 -17.33
N LEU A 192 9.09 7.32 -16.73
CA LEU A 192 7.95 6.61 -17.33
C LEU A 192 7.44 7.37 -18.56
N LEU A 193 7.27 8.68 -18.50
CA LEU A 193 6.83 9.50 -19.64
C LEU A 193 7.80 9.47 -20.82
N GLU A 194 9.08 9.16 -20.60
CA GLU A 194 10.02 8.87 -21.69
C GLU A 194 9.64 7.60 -22.47
N ARG A 195 9.15 6.56 -21.77
CA ARG A 195 8.73 5.28 -22.35
C ARG A 195 7.28 5.29 -22.84
N VAL A 196 6.43 6.09 -22.21
CA VAL A 196 4.99 6.23 -22.52
C VAL A 196 4.62 7.70 -22.78
N PRO A 197 5.15 8.32 -23.85
CA PRO A 197 4.99 9.76 -24.10
C PRO A 197 3.55 10.21 -24.37
N GLY A 198 2.63 9.27 -24.66
CA GLY A 198 1.21 9.56 -24.84
C GLY A 198 0.41 9.64 -23.53
N CYS A 199 1.01 9.33 -22.38
CA CYS A 199 0.33 9.40 -21.09
C CYS A 199 0.12 10.86 -20.67
N GLN A 200 -1.11 11.22 -20.32
CA GLN A 200 -1.49 12.61 -19.98
C GLN A 200 -1.80 12.83 -18.50
N ARG A 201 -1.70 11.79 -17.67
CA ARG A 201 -2.11 11.83 -16.27
C ARG A 201 -1.22 10.99 -15.36
N ALA A 202 -0.89 11.54 -14.19
CA ALA A 202 -0.22 10.82 -13.11
C ALA A 202 -0.98 11.01 -11.79
N ILE A 203 -1.00 9.97 -10.96
CA ILE A 203 -1.67 9.91 -9.66
C ILE A 203 -0.65 9.58 -8.58
N SER A 204 -0.67 10.31 -7.47
CA SER A 204 0.18 10.08 -6.30
C SER A 204 -0.65 10.14 -5.02
N ASP A 205 -0.30 9.33 -4.01
CA ASP A 205 -0.79 9.57 -2.66
C ASP A 205 -0.24 10.90 -2.14
N GLN A 206 -1.07 11.64 -1.42
CA GLN A 206 -0.71 12.95 -0.92
C GLN A 206 0.10 12.84 0.37
N PHE A 207 1.44 12.91 0.26
CA PHE A 207 2.35 12.87 1.42
C PHE A 207 2.74 14.25 1.98
N ALA A 208 2.41 15.33 1.28
CA ALA A 208 2.74 16.70 1.68
C ALA A 208 1.74 17.72 1.12
N ASN A 209 2.02 19.01 1.28
CA ASN A 209 1.31 20.05 0.54
C ASN A 209 1.47 19.77 -0.98
N PRO A 210 0.37 19.77 -1.78
CA PRO A 210 0.43 19.41 -3.20
C PRO A 210 1.44 20.21 -4.02
N ALA A 211 1.72 21.45 -3.63
CA ALA A 211 2.71 22.31 -4.28
C ALA A 211 4.14 21.76 -4.20
N VAL A 212 4.44 20.88 -3.23
CA VAL A 212 5.78 20.30 -3.06
C VAL A 212 6.10 19.36 -4.22
N LEU A 213 5.21 18.42 -4.55
CA LEU A 213 5.38 17.54 -5.70
C LEU A 213 5.23 18.30 -7.02
N GLN A 214 4.24 19.19 -7.11
CA GLN A 214 4.02 19.99 -8.33
C GLN A 214 5.26 20.80 -8.75
N ARG A 215 5.98 21.40 -7.79
CA ARG A 215 7.23 22.13 -8.07
C ARG A 215 8.40 21.22 -8.42
N ALA A 216 8.38 19.96 -7.99
CA ALA A 216 9.41 18.98 -8.28
C ALA A 216 9.27 18.36 -9.67
N MET A 217 8.09 18.48 -10.31
CA MET A 217 7.85 17.97 -11.66
C MET A 217 8.90 18.48 -12.66
N GLN A 218 9.42 17.55 -13.44
CA GLN A 218 10.43 17.75 -14.47
C GLN A 218 9.76 18.13 -15.81
N THR A 219 10.53 18.17 -16.90
CA THR A 219 10.08 18.73 -18.18
C THR A 219 8.81 18.07 -18.69
N ARG A 220 8.80 16.73 -18.87
CA ARG A 220 7.62 15.99 -19.35
C ARG A 220 6.52 15.98 -18.31
N GLY A 221 6.88 15.83 -17.03
CA GLY A 221 5.92 15.85 -15.92
C GLY A 221 5.07 17.12 -15.85
N ARG A 222 5.62 18.28 -16.25
CA ARG A 222 4.89 19.56 -16.26
C ARG A 222 3.83 19.66 -17.36
N GLU A 223 3.87 18.77 -18.35
CA GLU A 223 2.95 18.76 -19.49
C GLU A 223 1.71 17.88 -19.25
N ILE A 224 1.67 17.15 -18.12
CA ILE A 224 0.58 16.23 -17.77
C ILE A 224 -0.23 16.71 -16.57
N GLU A 225 -1.43 16.15 -16.41
CA GLU A 225 -2.23 16.34 -15.20
C GLU A 225 -1.63 15.53 -14.03
N LEU A 226 -1.31 16.21 -12.93
CA LEU A 226 -0.90 15.56 -11.68
C LEU A 226 -2.05 15.59 -10.67
N VAL A 227 -2.61 14.42 -10.38
CA VAL A 227 -3.64 14.23 -9.37
C VAL A 227 -2.99 13.77 -8.06
N GLN A 228 -3.14 14.56 -7.01
CA GLN A 228 -2.71 14.21 -5.66
C GLN A 228 -3.94 14.07 -4.77
N ARG A 229 -4.15 12.88 -4.21
CA ARG A 229 -5.29 12.60 -3.33
C ARG A 229 -4.87 11.72 -2.17
N THR A 230 -5.60 11.79 -1.08
CA THR A 230 -5.45 10.81 0.00
C THR A 230 -6.05 9.48 -0.41
N LYS A 231 -5.50 8.37 0.09
CA LYS A 231 -5.95 7.00 -0.24
C LYS A 231 -5.83 6.70 -1.73
N ALA A 232 -4.77 7.22 -2.35
CA ALA A 232 -4.54 6.99 -3.77
C ALA A 232 -4.33 5.50 -4.09
N GLU A 233 -3.99 4.65 -3.12
CA GLU A 233 -3.91 3.19 -3.27
C GLU A 233 -5.22 2.49 -3.66
N SER A 234 -6.35 3.22 -3.68
CA SER A 234 -7.59 2.75 -4.30
C SER A 234 -7.49 2.66 -5.83
N ASP A 235 -6.52 3.37 -6.41
CA ASP A 235 -6.17 3.30 -7.83
C ASP A 235 -5.28 2.08 -8.12
N PRO A 236 -5.57 1.26 -9.15
CA PRO A 236 -4.78 0.09 -9.49
C PRO A 236 -3.30 0.38 -9.81
N ALA A 237 -2.98 1.49 -10.47
CA ALA A 237 -1.60 1.84 -10.80
C ALA A 237 -0.81 2.22 -9.54
N VAL A 238 -1.42 3.00 -8.65
CA VAL A 238 -0.80 3.38 -7.36
C VAL A 238 -0.65 2.16 -6.44
N ALA A 239 -1.66 1.28 -6.39
CA ALA A 239 -1.59 0.03 -5.62
C ALA A 239 -0.46 -0.88 -6.13
N ALA A 240 -0.30 -1.01 -7.45
CA ALA A 240 0.79 -1.76 -8.05
C ALA A 240 2.16 -1.13 -7.71
N ALA A 241 2.31 0.18 -7.83
CA ALA A 241 3.52 0.90 -7.43
C ALA A 241 3.86 0.65 -5.95
N SER A 242 2.86 0.71 -5.06
CA SER A 242 3.01 0.39 -3.64
C SER A 242 3.59 -1.00 -3.39
N ILE A 243 3.10 -2.00 -4.12
CA ILE A 243 3.57 -3.39 -4.03
C ILE A 243 5.02 -3.50 -4.50
N LEU A 244 5.37 -2.88 -5.63
CA LEU A 244 6.74 -2.91 -6.15
C LEU A 244 7.73 -2.19 -5.22
N ALA A 245 7.34 -1.04 -4.66
CA ALA A 245 8.16 -0.31 -3.70
C ALA A 245 8.39 -1.13 -2.42
N ARG A 246 7.33 -1.75 -1.89
CA ARG A 246 7.39 -2.57 -0.68
C ARG A 246 8.20 -3.85 -0.90
N GLU A 247 8.05 -4.49 -2.06
CA GLU A 247 8.84 -5.68 -2.42
C GLU A 247 10.33 -5.37 -2.43
N ALA A 248 10.75 -4.32 -3.12
CA ALA A 248 12.15 -3.92 -3.17
C ALA A 248 12.70 -3.51 -1.78
N PHE A 249 11.90 -2.84 -0.96
CA PHE A 249 12.28 -2.49 0.41
C PHE A 249 12.51 -3.72 1.29
N VAL A 250 11.55 -4.66 1.31
CA VAL A 250 11.65 -5.91 2.07
C VAL A 250 12.78 -6.81 1.55
N GLY A 251 12.97 -6.85 0.23
CA GLY A 251 14.08 -7.56 -0.42
C GLY A 251 15.43 -7.07 0.05
N TRP A 252 15.59 -5.75 0.13
CA TRP A 252 16.81 -5.14 0.65
C TRP A 252 17.06 -5.53 2.12
N LEU A 253 16.04 -5.43 2.99
CA LEU A 253 16.17 -5.79 4.42
C LEU A 253 16.58 -7.26 4.59
N LYS A 254 15.96 -8.16 3.83
CA LYS A 254 16.28 -9.59 3.85
C LYS A 254 17.71 -9.86 3.38
N SER A 255 18.14 -9.20 2.29
CA SER A 255 19.50 -9.33 1.77
C SER A 255 20.55 -8.83 2.76
N GLN A 256 20.34 -7.67 3.39
CA GLN A 256 21.26 -7.20 4.43
C GLN A 256 21.19 -8.10 5.66
N GLY A 257 20.02 -8.57 6.04
CA GLY A 257 19.88 -9.45 7.20
C GLY A 257 20.68 -10.75 7.04
N GLN A 258 20.69 -11.33 5.84
CA GLN A 258 21.55 -12.46 5.49
C GLN A 258 23.05 -12.10 5.57
N LYS A 259 23.43 -10.91 5.08
CA LYS A 259 24.83 -10.45 5.09
C LYS A 259 25.37 -10.25 6.51
N PHE A 260 24.55 -9.75 7.42
CA PHE A 260 24.93 -9.46 8.81
C PHE A 260 24.54 -10.57 9.80
N GLY A 261 23.87 -11.64 9.34
CA GLY A 261 23.43 -12.74 10.20
C GLY A 261 22.38 -12.31 11.24
N MET A 262 21.58 -11.28 10.95
CA MET A 262 20.59 -10.72 11.88
C MET A 262 19.33 -10.27 11.15
N GLU A 263 18.19 -10.18 11.84
CA GLU A 263 16.98 -9.63 11.25
C GLU A 263 16.91 -8.11 11.45
N PHE A 264 16.56 -7.37 10.39
CA PHE A 264 16.33 -5.94 10.45
C PHE A 264 14.83 -5.63 10.52
N PRO A 265 14.30 -5.29 11.71
CA PRO A 265 12.88 -5.02 11.87
C PRO A 265 12.49 -3.68 11.21
N LYS A 266 11.24 -3.62 10.76
CA LYS A 266 10.61 -2.44 10.16
C LYS A 266 10.21 -1.42 11.25
N GLY A 267 10.15 -0.14 10.89
CA GLY A 267 9.73 0.98 11.74
C GLY A 267 10.83 1.57 12.64
N VAL A 268 10.42 2.02 13.82
CA VAL A 268 11.26 2.75 14.80
C VAL A 268 11.03 2.30 16.26
N SER A 269 10.54 1.08 16.45
CA SER A 269 10.17 0.55 17.77
C SER A 269 11.39 0.33 18.69
N GLU A 270 11.13 -0.04 19.95
CA GLU A 270 12.22 -0.40 20.86
C GLU A 270 13.00 -1.62 20.38
N GLY A 271 12.33 -2.58 19.72
CA GLY A 271 13.00 -3.72 19.08
C GLY A 271 13.99 -3.27 17.99
N VAL A 272 13.63 -2.25 17.20
CA VAL A 272 14.53 -1.65 16.18
C VAL A 272 15.78 -1.05 16.84
N LYS A 273 15.62 -0.36 17.97
CA LYS A 273 16.76 0.19 18.73
C LYS A 273 17.65 -0.91 19.26
N GLN A 274 17.08 -1.98 19.82
CA GLN A 274 17.86 -3.10 20.34
C GLN A 274 18.66 -3.77 19.21
N THR A 275 18.05 -4.02 18.05
CA THR A 275 18.76 -4.53 16.88
C THR A 275 19.93 -3.62 16.48
N ALA A 276 19.72 -2.29 16.50
CA ALA A 276 20.77 -1.32 16.15
C ALA A 276 21.91 -1.30 17.18
N ILE A 277 21.61 -1.43 18.47
CA ILE A 277 22.64 -1.54 19.52
C ILE A 277 23.49 -2.80 19.28
N ASN A 278 22.85 -3.95 19.12
CA ASN A 278 23.54 -5.23 18.86
C ASN A 278 24.41 -5.15 17.59
N LEU A 279 23.92 -4.48 16.54
CA LEU A 279 24.67 -4.26 15.31
C LEU A 279 25.94 -3.43 15.56
N VAL A 280 25.87 -2.38 16.37
CA VAL A 280 27.03 -1.55 16.71
C VAL A 280 28.01 -2.29 17.61
N GLU A 281 27.54 -3.08 18.58
CA GLU A 281 28.40 -3.90 19.42
C GLU A 281 29.21 -4.92 18.60
N GLN A 282 28.61 -5.48 17.54
CA GLN A 282 29.26 -6.49 16.70
C GLN A 282 30.16 -5.90 15.60
N HIS A 283 29.81 -4.73 15.04
CA HIS A 283 30.44 -4.20 13.83
C HIS A 283 30.98 -2.78 13.95
N GLY A 284 30.85 -2.15 15.12
CA GLY A 284 31.21 -0.75 15.35
C GLY A 284 30.16 0.23 14.83
N SER A 285 30.21 1.48 15.30
CA SER A 285 29.20 2.50 15.00
C SER A 285 29.18 2.95 13.54
N ASP A 286 30.30 2.80 12.84
CA ASP A 286 30.49 3.26 11.46
C ASP A 286 29.67 2.46 10.45
N VAL A 287 29.09 1.33 10.86
CA VAL A 287 28.18 0.54 10.03
C VAL A 287 26.81 1.20 9.87
N LEU A 288 26.37 2.02 10.84
CA LEU A 288 25.01 2.56 10.87
C LEU A 288 24.66 3.40 9.63
N PRO A 289 25.51 4.32 9.12
CA PRO A 289 25.17 5.09 7.92
C PRO A 289 24.97 4.23 6.67
N SER A 290 25.54 3.02 6.62
CA SER A 290 25.36 2.08 5.52
C SER A 290 24.03 1.33 5.54
N LEU A 291 23.39 1.26 6.72
CA LEU A 291 22.18 0.48 6.95
C LEU A 291 20.97 1.32 7.37
N CYS A 292 21.18 2.53 7.88
CA CYS A 292 20.19 3.30 8.60
C CYS A 292 20.05 4.75 8.09
N LYS A 293 18.87 5.32 8.30
CA LYS A 293 18.58 6.75 8.06
C LYS A 293 19.02 7.58 9.27
N MET A 294 20.18 8.21 9.18
CA MET A 294 20.87 8.80 10.35
C MET A 294 20.17 10.00 10.98
N HIS A 295 19.36 10.74 10.23
CA HIS A 295 18.58 11.87 10.76
C HIS A 295 17.44 11.47 11.71
N PHE A 296 17.12 10.18 11.84
CA PHE A 296 16.09 9.72 12.77
C PHE A 296 16.56 9.91 14.21
N ARG A 297 15.62 10.25 15.11
CA ARG A 297 15.88 10.28 16.56
C ARG A 297 16.43 8.95 17.09
N THR A 298 16.02 7.84 16.48
CA THR A 298 16.53 6.50 16.75
C THR A 298 18.04 6.42 16.70
N SER A 299 18.71 7.07 15.74
CA SER A 299 20.19 7.07 15.64
C SER A 299 20.83 7.68 16.87
N SER A 300 20.35 8.86 17.30
CA SER A 300 20.88 9.54 18.48
C SER A 300 20.65 8.74 19.75
N GLU A 301 19.48 8.11 19.90
CA GLU A 301 19.17 7.30 21.09
C GLU A 301 20.06 6.05 21.17
N VAL A 302 20.31 5.40 20.04
CA VAL A 302 21.21 4.23 19.97
C VAL A 302 22.64 4.64 20.33
N LEU A 303 23.17 5.70 19.71
CA LEU A 303 24.54 6.16 19.97
C LEU A 303 24.73 6.63 21.42
N SER A 304 23.75 7.32 22.00
CA SER A 304 23.84 7.76 23.41
C SER A 304 23.87 6.58 24.39
N ARG A 305 23.07 5.53 24.18
CA ARG A 305 23.05 4.36 25.06
C ARG A 305 24.40 3.63 25.08
N ILE A 306 25.00 3.47 23.91
CA ILE A 306 26.30 2.81 23.77
C ILE A 306 27.41 3.57 24.51
N VAL A 307 27.36 4.91 24.48
CA VAL A 307 28.29 5.75 25.26
C VAL A 307 28.05 5.63 26.76
N SER A 308 26.80 5.48 27.21
CA SER A 308 26.46 5.29 28.63
C SER A 308 26.87 3.92 29.18
N ASP A 309 26.80 2.87 28.37
CA ASP A 309 27.14 1.50 28.79
C ASP A 309 28.66 1.22 28.72
N HIS A 310 29.41 2.06 28.00
CA HIS A 310 30.88 2.04 27.92
C HIS A 310 31.49 3.43 28.15
N PRO A 311 31.40 4.01 29.37
CA PRO A 311 32.08 5.25 29.69
C PRO A 311 33.60 5.01 29.56
N LYS A 312 34.25 5.87 28.77
CA LYS A 312 35.72 5.88 28.60
C LYS A 312 36.45 5.94 29.94
#